data_AF-D4E1P8-F1
#
_entry.id   AF-D4E1P8-F1
#
_cell.length_a   1.000
_cell.length_b   1.000
_cell.length_c   1.000
_cell.angle_alpha   90.00
_cell.angle_beta   90.00
_cell.angle_gamma   90.00
#
_symmetry.space_group_name_H-M   'P 1'
#
loop_
_entity.id
_entity.type
_entity.pdbx_description
1 polymer ?
#
loop_
_entity_poly.entity_id
_entity_poly.type
_entity_poly.pdbx_seq_one_letter_code
_entity_poly.pdbx_strand_id
1 'polypeptide(L)' 'MFNTSQNNKRVEVLSGPERRRRRTPQEKIAIIQQTMEPGMTVSHVARLHGINANQIFK' A
#
# COMPACT_ATOMS: atom_id res chain seq x y z
N MET A 1 33.98 19.82 -21.95
CA MET A 1 32.54 20.04 -22.19
C MET A 1 31.80 18.86 -21.59
N PHE A 2 31.11 19.06 -20.47
CA PHE A 2 30.42 17.96 -19.77
C PHE A 2 29.13 17.65 -20.50
N ASN A 3 29.08 16.49 -21.15
CA ASN A 3 27.91 16.04 -21.90
C ASN A 3 26.85 15.58 -20.88
N THR A 4 25.87 16.43 -20.62
CA THR A 4 24.70 16.08 -19.80
C THR A 4 23.83 15.11 -20.60
N SER A 5 24.13 13.81 -20.48
CA SER A 5 23.22 12.77 -20.93
C SER A 5 21.92 12.95 -20.16
N GLN A 6 20.89 13.47 -20.84
CA GLN A 6 19.56 13.55 -20.26
C GLN A 6 19.13 12.13 -19.91
N ASN A 7 19.18 11.85 -18.61
CA ASN A 7 18.67 10.63 -17.99
C ASN A 7 17.15 10.67 -18.07
N ASN A 8 16.62 10.50 -19.29
CA ASN A 8 15.21 10.32 -19.53
C ASN A 8 14.88 8.91 -19.03
N LYS A 9 14.60 8.80 -17.73
CA LYS A 9 14.19 7.55 -17.07
C LYS A 9 12.90 7.08 -17.72
N ARG A 10 13.01 6.28 -18.79
CA ARG A 10 11.90 5.54 -19.36
C ARG A 10 11.29 4.72 -18.23
N VAL A 11 10.08 5.10 -17.81
CA VAL A 11 9.27 4.27 -16.93
C VAL A 11 8.82 3.09 -17.77
N GLU A 12 9.56 1.99 -17.71
CA GLU A 12 9.10 0.73 -18.28
C GLU A 12 7.95 0.20 -17.41
N VAL A 13 6.73 0.32 -17.94
CA VAL A 13 5.55 -0.29 -17.33
C VAL A 13 5.69 -1.80 -17.52
N LEU A 14 5.98 -2.52 -16.43
CA LEU A 14 6.03 -3.97 -16.43
C LEU A 14 4.61 -4.52 -16.67
N SER A 15 4.32 -4.98 -17.88
CA SER A 15 3.04 -5.58 -18.30
C SER A 15 2.81 -7.00 -17.74
N GLY A 16 3.09 -7.20 -16.45
CA GLY A 16 2.84 -8.45 -15.74
C GLY A 16 1.61 -8.36 -14.83
N PRO A 17 1.11 -9.50 -14.30
CA PRO A 17 0.05 -9.48 -13.30
C PRO A 17 0.45 -8.59 -12.12
N GLU A 18 -0.48 -7.75 -11.66
CA GLU A 18 -0.22 -6.74 -10.64
C GLU A 18 0.27 -7.41 -9.34
N ARG A 19 1.58 -7.29 -9.09
CA ARG A 19 2.25 -7.89 -7.93
C ARG A 19 1.87 -7.21 -6.61
N ARG A 20 1.44 -5.95 -6.66
CA ARG A 20 1.06 -5.17 -5.48
C ARG A 20 -0.45 -5.16 -5.36
N ARG A 21 -0.97 -5.76 -4.29
CA ARG A 21 -2.41 -5.73 -4.01
C ARG A 21 -2.89 -4.28 -3.88
N ARG A 22 -3.70 -3.81 -4.82
CA ARG A 22 -4.44 -2.55 -4.70
C ARG A 22 -5.61 -2.79 -3.75
N ARG A 23 -5.80 -1.88 -2.80
CA ARG A 23 -6.97 -1.89 -1.91
C ARG A 23 -7.95 -0.84 -2.36
N THR A 24 -9.23 -1.18 -2.35
CA THR A 24 -10.29 -0.21 -2.61
C THR A 24 -10.46 0.71 -1.40
N PRO A 25 -10.99 1.94 -1.58
CA PRO A 25 -11.33 2.80 -0.45
C PRO A 25 -12.28 2.11 0.56
N GLN A 26 -13.20 1.28 0.07
CA GLN A 26 -14.15 0.52 0.88
C GLN A 26 -13.44 -0.51 1.76
N GLU A 27 -12.47 -1.25 1.21
CA GLU A 27 -11.64 -2.18 2.00
C GLU A 27 -10.87 -1.43 3.08
N LYS A 28 -10.31 -0.26 2.76
CA LYS A 28 -9.61 0.57 3.76
C LYS A 28 -10.56 0.99 4.89
N ILE A 29 -11.77 1.43 4.57
CA ILE A 29 -12.78 1.81 5.57
C ILE A 29 -13.13 0.62 6.47
N ALA A 30 -13.37 -0.56 5.88
CA ALA A 30 -13.68 -1.77 6.65
C ALA A 30 -12.55 -2.15 7.62
N ILE A 31 -11.30 -2.07 7.17
CA ILE A 31 -10.12 -2.33 8.00
C ILE A 31 -10.03 -1.33 9.16
N ILE A 32 -10.25 -0.03 8.89
CA ILE A 32 -10.23 1.00 9.92
C ILE A 32 -11.36 0.78 10.93
N GLN A 33 -12.58 0.49 10.48
CA GLN A 33 -13.70 0.18 11.38
C GLN A 33 -13.38 -0.99 12.29
N GLN A 34 -12.77 -2.05 11.76
CA GLN A 34 -12.36 -3.21 12.57
C GLN A 34 -11.34 -2.84 13.65
N THR A 35 -10.47 -1.83 13.43
CA THR A 35 -9.55 -1.35 14.49
C THR A 35 -10.24 -0.58 15.61
N MET A 36 -11.46 -0.11 15.38
CA MET A 36 -12.26 0.62 16.37
C MET A 36 -13.13 -0.31 17.23
N GLU A 37 -13.22 -1.59 16.88
CA GLU A 37 -14.00 -2.57 17.64
C GLU A 37 -13.35 -2.85 19.01
N PRO A 38 -14.15 -2.99 20.09
CA PRO A 38 -13.63 -3.30 21.41
C PRO A 38 -12.79 -4.58 21.43
N GLY A 39 -11.61 -4.52 22.05
CA GLY A 39 -10.69 -5.66 22.13
C GLY A 39 -9.83 -5.87 20.88
N MET A 40 -10.01 -5.09 19.82
CA MET A 40 -9.13 -5.12 18.66
C MET A 40 -7.93 -4.19 18.84
N THR A 41 -6.78 -4.63 18.32
CA THR A 41 -5.58 -3.79 18.25
C THR A 41 -5.17 -3.59 16.80
N VAL A 42 -4.58 -2.43 16.51
CA VAL A 42 -4.07 -2.08 15.17
C VAL A 42 -3.12 -3.16 14.64
N SER A 43 -2.22 -3.67 15.48
CA SER A 43 -1.27 -4.72 15.13
C SER A 43 -1.95 -6.05 14.80
N HIS A 44 -3.03 -6.40 15.50
CA HIS A 44 -3.78 -7.61 15.24
C HIS A 44 -4.51 -7.53 13.89
N VAL A 45 -5.23 -6.43 13.66
CA VAL A 45 -5.94 -6.17 12.38
C VAL A 45 -4.94 -6.12 11.21
N ALA A 46 -3.79 -5.47 11.39
CA ALA A 46 -2.73 -5.41 10.38
C ALA A 46 -2.28 -6.80 9.91
N ARG A 47 -2.08 -7.74 10.85
CA ARG A 47 -1.67 -9.12 10.54
C ARG A 47 -2.76 -9.89 9.79
N LEU A 48 -4.03 -9.75 10.21
CA LEU A 48 -5.16 -10.40 9.55
C LEU A 48 -5.26 -10.00 8.07
N HIS A 49 -4.99 -8.73 7.77
CA HIS A 49 -5.11 -8.18 6.40
C HIS A 49 -3.80 -8.18 5.60
N GLY A 50 -2.70 -8.66 6.19
CA GLY A 50 -1.37 -8.63 5.56
C GLY A 50 -0.92 -7.21 5.23
N ILE A 51 -1.14 -6.27 6.15
CA ILE A 51 -0.82 -4.84 6.00
C ILE A 51 0.25 -4.47 7.04
N ASN A 52 1.14 -3.55 6.69
CA ASN A 52 1.98 -2.90 7.69
C ASN A 52 1.10 -1.94 8.52
N ALA A 53 1.11 -2.03 9.85
CA ALA A 53 0.30 -1.19 10.73
C ALA A 53 0.36 0.32 10.40
N ASN A 54 1.53 0.83 9.96
CA ASN A 54 1.72 2.23 9.57
C ASN A 54 0.90 2.65 8.33
N GLN A 55 0.39 1.70 7.54
CA GLN A 55 -0.42 1.96 6.35
C GLN A 55 -1.92 1.99 6.64
N ILE A 56 -2.38 1.59 7.83
CA ILE A 56 -3.82 1.51 8.14
C ILE A 56 -4.47 2.90 8.10
N PHE A 57 -3.78 3.92 8.61
CA PHE A 57 -4.28 5.29 8.69
C PHE A 57 -3.70 6.24 7.62
N LYS A 58 -2.87 5.72 6.71
CA LYS A 58 -2.25 6.52 5.64
C LYS A 58 -3.16 6.68 4.44
#